data_AF-A0A3A8AF02-F1
#
_entry.id   AF-A0A3A8AF02-F1
#
_cell.length_a   1.000
_cell.length_b   1.000
_cell.length_c   1.000
_cell.angle_alpha   90.00
_cell.angle_beta   90.00
_cell.angle_gamma   90.00
#
_symmetry.space_group_name_H-M   'P 1'
#
loop_
_entity.id
_entity.type
_entity.pdbx_description
1 polymer ?
#
loop_
_entity_poly.entity_id
_entity_poly.type
_entity_poly.pdbx_seq_one_letter_code
_entity_poly.pdbx_strand_id
1 'polypeptide(L)'
;MELTEKGEDGFSLRSTAKRAGVSHAAPAHHFKDVTALLQGLAQRGFERLTATMKEEQAEAGDDPEALYVAAGVGYIRFAAENPALFQLMFGGRSHHGVPTEFAKAADASFSVLVNAVARLRGADALKAEEGWRDVAAAWMMLHGYAHLAIGGKLGWLTGQPFDRQRPVIADLARRALRL
;
A
#
# COMPACT_ATOMS: atom_id res chain seq x y z
N MET A 1 9.05 13.10 -8.12
CA MET A 1 8.94 12.23 -9.32
C MET A 1 7.75 12.73 -10.14
N GLU A 2 7.68 12.55 -11.47
CA GLU A 2 6.57 13.08 -12.31
C GLU A 2 5.18 12.80 -11.73
N LEU A 3 4.96 11.58 -11.21
CA LEU A 3 3.70 11.21 -10.56
C LEU A 3 3.38 12.09 -9.34
N THR A 4 4.39 12.43 -8.54
CA THR A 4 4.25 13.33 -7.38
C THR A 4 3.91 14.76 -7.78
N GLU A 5 4.45 15.23 -8.91
CA GLU A 5 4.33 16.63 -9.33
C GLU A 5 3.09 16.90 -10.19
N LYS A 6 2.63 15.90 -10.94
CA LYS A 6 1.56 16.06 -11.94
C LYS A 6 0.36 15.14 -11.75
N GLY A 7 0.41 14.23 -10.78
CA GLY A 7 -0.60 13.20 -10.59
C GLY A 7 -0.72 12.25 -11.79
N GLU A 8 -1.73 11.40 -11.77
CA GLU A 8 -2.00 10.44 -12.85
C GLU A 8 -2.39 11.12 -14.16
N ASP A 9 -3.16 12.22 -14.10
CA ASP A 9 -3.72 12.89 -15.28
C ASP A 9 -2.66 13.63 -16.10
N GLY A 10 -1.65 14.20 -15.43
CA GLY A 10 -0.55 14.90 -16.09
C GLY A 10 0.66 14.01 -16.40
N PHE A 11 0.59 12.72 -16.12
CA PHE A 11 1.67 11.78 -16.36
C PHE A 11 1.81 11.44 -17.84
N SER A 12 3.03 11.51 -18.38
CA SER A 12 3.29 11.20 -19.80
C SER A 12 4.59 10.44 -20.01
N LEU A 13 4.62 9.57 -21.02
CA LEU A 13 5.84 8.88 -21.45
C LEU A 13 6.93 9.88 -21.87
N ARG A 14 6.53 10.96 -22.55
CA ARG A 14 7.45 11.99 -23.07
C ARG A 14 8.15 12.75 -21.94
N SER A 15 7.41 13.20 -20.92
CA SER A 15 8.01 13.88 -19.76
C SER A 15 8.87 12.93 -18.92
N THR A 16 8.44 11.67 -18.78
CA THR A 16 9.19 10.64 -18.06
C THR A 16 10.52 10.31 -18.75
N ALA A 17 10.51 10.09 -20.08
CA ALA A 17 11.72 9.84 -20.87
C ALA A 17 12.73 10.98 -20.75
N LYS A 18 12.25 12.23 -20.91
CA LYS A 18 13.07 13.44 -20.79
C LYS A 18 13.73 13.52 -19.41
N ARG A 19 13.01 13.20 -18.33
CA ARG A 19 13.54 13.25 -16.96
C ARG A 19 14.48 12.10 -16.62
N ALA A 20 14.25 10.94 -17.20
CA ALA A 20 15.14 9.79 -17.06
C ALA A 20 16.44 9.94 -17.87
N GLY A 21 16.58 11.01 -18.69
CA GLY A 21 17.76 11.26 -19.51
C GLY A 21 17.93 10.24 -20.65
N VAL A 22 16.87 9.49 -20.97
CA VAL A 22 16.89 8.47 -22.03
C VAL A 22 16.30 9.01 -23.31
N SER A 23 16.66 8.39 -24.44
CA SER A 23 16.08 8.74 -25.73
C SER A 23 14.57 8.50 -25.75
N HIS A 24 13.87 9.23 -26.62
CA HIS A 24 12.42 9.11 -26.75
C HIS A 24 11.94 7.69 -27.11
N ALA A 25 12.81 6.91 -27.75
CA ALA A 25 12.55 5.54 -28.14
C ALA A 25 12.70 4.53 -26.98
N ALA A 26 13.54 4.80 -25.98
CA ALA A 26 13.82 3.86 -24.89
C ALA A 26 12.57 3.41 -24.11
N PRO A 27 11.66 4.31 -23.66
CA PRO A 27 10.44 3.90 -22.99
C PRO A 27 9.47 3.14 -23.91
N ALA A 28 9.44 3.47 -25.21
CA ALA A 28 8.54 2.84 -26.19
C ALA A 28 8.91 1.36 -26.46
N HIS A 29 10.17 0.97 -26.20
CA HIS A 29 10.61 -0.43 -26.28
C HIS A 29 10.25 -1.27 -25.05
N HIS A 30 10.06 -0.64 -23.88
CA HIS A 30 9.73 -1.32 -22.63
C HIS A 30 8.26 -1.23 -22.24
N PHE A 31 7.57 -0.17 -22.67
CA PHE A 31 6.18 0.10 -22.34
C PHE A 31 5.40 0.44 -23.62
N LYS A 32 4.33 -0.33 -23.85
CA LYS A 32 3.44 -0.14 -25.00
C LYS A 32 2.80 1.24 -25.01
N ASP A 33 2.39 1.74 -23.85
CA ASP A 33 1.73 3.02 -23.66
C ASP A 33 1.92 3.52 -22.21
N VAL A 34 1.33 4.69 -21.91
CA VAL A 34 1.37 5.30 -20.57
C VAL A 34 0.72 4.37 -19.53
N THR A 35 -0.34 3.66 -19.90
CA THR A 35 -1.03 2.72 -19.00
C THR A 35 -0.11 1.58 -18.59
N ALA A 36 0.62 0.98 -19.53
CA ALA A 36 1.60 -0.07 -19.24
C ALA A 36 2.72 0.42 -18.30
N LEU A 37 3.17 1.67 -18.45
CA LEU A 37 4.14 2.28 -17.54
C LEU A 37 3.56 2.50 -16.14
N LEU A 38 2.33 3.02 -16.05
CA LEU A 38 1.62 3.22 -14.78
C LEU A 38 1.37 1.89 -14.06
N GLN A 39 1.03 0.83 -14.79
CA GLN A 39 0.89 -0.52 -14.24
C GLN A 39 2.21 -1.06 -13.71
N GLY A 40 3.31 -0.91 -14.45
CA GLY A 40 4.64 -1.29 -13.97
C GLY A 40 5.04 -0.52 -12.70
N LEU A 41 4.70 0.77 -12.63
CA LEU A 41 4.96 1.58 -11.44
C LEU A 41 4.10 1.14 -10.24
N ALA A 42 2.82 0.88 -10.46
CA ALA A 42 1.92 0.37 -9.43
C ALA A 42 2.35 -1.02 -8.92
N GLN A 43 2.80 -1.92 -9.80
CA GLN A 43 3.39 -3.21 -9.43
C GLN A 43 4.56 -3.01 -8.46
N ARG A 44 5.51 -2.13 -8.79
CA ARG A 44 6.63 -1.77 -7.88
C ARG A 44 6.13 -1.17 -6.56
N GLY A 45 5.02 -0.43 -6.60
CA GLY A 45 4.35 0.07 -5.41
C GLY A 45 3.88 -1.05 -4.49
N PHE A 46 3.21 -2.08 -5.00
CA PHE A 46 2.79 -3.24 -4.20
C PHE A 46 3.96 -4.06 -3.66
N GLU A 47 5.03 -4.23 -4.45
CA GLU A 47 6.28 -4.87 -3.98
C GLU A 47 6.88 -4.09 -2.79
N ARG A 48 6.95 -2.77 -2.89
CA ARG A 48 7.45 -1.90 -1.80
C ARG A 48 6.53 -1.88 -0.58
N LEU A 49 5.22 -1.86 -0.78
CA LEU A 49 4.24 -1.98 0.32
C LEU A 49 4.45 -3.29 1.09
N THR A 50 4.60 -4.41 0.37
CA THR A 50 4.90 -5.72 0.96
C THR A 50 6.17 -5.69 1.80
N ALA A 51 7.26 -5.14 1.25
CA ALA A 51 8.53 -5.01 1.97
C ALA A 51 8.38 -4.15 3.23
N THR A 52 7.72 -3.00 3.12
CA THR A 52 7.53 -2.05 4.23
C THR A 52 6.77 -2.68 5.39
N MET A 53 5.73 -3.49 5.12
CA MET A 53 5.00 -4.22 6.16
C MET A 53 5.84 -5.32 6.81
N LYS A 54 6.62 -6.06 6.01
CA LYS A 54 7.47 -7.15 6.51
C LYS A 54 8.64 -6.65 7.35
N GLU A 55 9.22 -5.50 7.01
CA GLU A 55 10.25 -4.84 7.82
C GLU A 55 9.72 -4.51 9.22
N GLU A 56 8.54 -3.90 9.32
CA GLU A 56 7.92 -3.60 10.61
C GLU A 56 7.61 -4.89 11.40
N GLN A 57 7.14 -5.94 10.72
CA GLN A 57 6.92 -7.25 11.35
C GLN A 57 8.22 -7.88 11.88
N ALA A 58 9.33 -7.75 11.15
CA ALA A 58 10.62 -8.29 11.58
C ALA A 58 11.13 -7.66 12.88
N GLU A 59 10.78 -6.40 13.14
CA GLU A 59 11.11 -5.69 14.38
C GLU A 59 10.15 -5.98 15.55
N ALA A 60 8.97 -6.54 15.27
CA ALA A 60 7.90 -6.76 16.26
C ALA A 60 7.99 -8.09 17.04
N GLY A 61 8.86 -9.01 16.62
CA GLY A 61 8.98 -10.34 17.23
C GLY A 61 7.87 -11.32 16.76
N ASP A 62 7.53 -12.29 17.60
CA ASP A 62 6.66 -13.43 17.22
C ASP A 62 5.22 -13.39 17.75
N ASP A 63 4.89 -12.39 18.58
CA ASP A 63 3.55 -12.22 19.14
C ASP A 63 2.53 -11.92 18.02
N PRO A 64 1.42 -12.68 17.91
CA PRO A 64 0.46 -12.50 16.82
C PRO A 64 -0.19 -11.11 16.76
N GLU A 65 -0.47 -10.49 17.90
CA GLU A 65 -1.03 -9.14 17.94
C GLU A 65 0.02 -8.12 17.50
N ALA A 66 1.25 -8.22 18.01
CA ALA A 66 2.35 -7.35 17.62
C ALA A 66 2.61 -7.42 16.10
N LEU A 67 2.60 -8.61 15.50
CA LEU A 67 2.76 -8.81 14.05
C LEU A 67 1.62 -8.19 13.23
N TYR A 68 0.38 -8.24 13.72
CA TYR A 68 -0.76 -7.59 13.09
C TYR A 68 -0.65 -6.06 13.16
N VAL A 69 -0.35 -5.54 14.33
CA VAL A 69 -0.14 -4.10 14.55
C VAL A 69 1.00 -3.59 13.68
N ALA A 70 2.12 -4.31 13.62
CA ALA A 70 3.28 -3.95 12.83
C ALA A 70 2.99 -3.92 11.32
N ALA A 71 2.23 -4.90 10.80
CA ALA A 71 1.77 -4.86 9.41
C ALA A 71 0.92 -3.60 9.13
N GLY A 72 0.03 -3.25 10.07
CA GLY A 72 -0.76 -2.01 9.97
C GLY A 72 0.10 -0.75 9.97
N VAL A 73 1.09 -0.67 10.86
CA VAL A 73 2.05 0.45 10.91
C VAL A 73 2.84 0.55 9.61
N GLY A 74 3.33 -0.57 9.07
CA GLY A 74 4.06 -0.58 7.79
C GLY A 74 3.20 -0.18 6.61
N TYR A 75 1.91 -0.55 6.60
CA TYR A 75 0.95 -0.10 5.59
C TYR A 75 0.81 1.43 5.60
N ILE A 76 0.64 2.03 6.79
CA ILE A 76 0.51 3.49 6.94
C ILE A 76 1.84 4.20 6.65
N ARG A 77 2.97 3.66 7.07
CA ARG A 77 4.31 4.18 6.77
C ARG A 77 4.53 4.29 5.27
N PHE A 78 4.25 3.20 4.54
CA PHE A 78 4.34 3.19 3.09
C PHE A 78 3.47 4.29 2.45
N ALA A 79 2.22 4.41 2.89
CA ALA A 79 1.28 5.41 2.36
C ALA A 79 1.75 6.85 2.64
N ALA A 80 2.27 7.12 3.84
CA ALA A 80 2.78 8.42 4.24
C ALA A 80 4.03 8.83 3.44
N GLU A 81 4.95 7.89 3.19
CA GLU A 81 6.18 8.13 2.44
C GLU A 81 5.96 8.18 0.92
N ASN A 82 4.89 7.55 0.42
CA ASN A 82 4.65 7.37 -1.01
C ASN A 82 3.21 7.74 -1.44
N PRO A 83 2.69 8.94 -1.10
CA PRO A 83 1.27 9.27 -1.26
C PRO A 83 0.80 9.18 -2.72
N ALA A 84 1.59 9.67 -3.67
CA ALA A 84 1.24 9.62 -5.09
C ALA A 84 1.27 8.19 -5.67
N LEU A 85 2.18 7.35 -5.18
CA LEU A 85 2.26 5.95 -5.59
C LEU A 85 1.10 5.14 -4.99
N PHE A 86 0.75 5.42 -3.73
CA PHE A 86 -0.40 4.81 -3.07
C PHE A 86 -1.71 5.14 -3.81
N GLN A 87 -1.92 6.41 -4.20
CA GLN A 87 -3.06 6.79 -5.02
C GLN A 87 -3.08 6.03 -6.36
N LEU A 88 -1.94 5.93 -7.04
CA LEU A 88 -1.84 5.17 -8.30
C LEU A 88 -2.18 3.67 -8.16
N MET A 89 -1.69 3.05 -7.08
CA MET A 89 -1.90 1.62 -6.83
C MET A 89 -3.37 1.27 -6.61
N PHE A 90 -4.12 2.16 -5.95
CA PHE A 90 -5.53 1.94 -5.61
C PHE A 90 -6.50 2.78 -6.47
N GLY A 91 -5.98 3.49 -7.48
CA GLY A 91 -6.73 4.36 -8.40
C GLY A 91 -7.17 3.65 -9.68
N GLY A 92 -8.15 4.21 -10.40
CA GLY A 92 -8.83 3.51 -11.50
C GLY A 92 -8.00 3.25 -12.76
N ARG A 93 -7.01 4.10 -13.09
CA ARG A 93 -6.30 4.02 -14.38
C ARG A 93 -5.35 2.83 -14.49
N SER A 94 -4.84 2.31 -13.38
CA SER A 94 -3.93 1.14 -13.36
C SER A 94 -4.68 -0.20 -13.51
N HIS A 95 -6.00 -0.24 -13.30
CA HIS A 95 -6.79 -1.48 -13.18
C HIS A 95 -7.41 -1.99 -14.50
N HIS A 96 -7.14 -1.35 -15.64
CA HIS A 96 -7.64 -1.83 -16.95
C HIS A 96 -6.67 -2.82 -17.60
N GLY A 97 -7.12 -4.04 -17.89
CA GLY A 97 -6.30 -5.04 -18.61
C GLY A 97 -5.05 -5.46 -17.84
N VAL A 98 -5.20 -5.65 -16.53
CA VAL A 98 -4.12 -5.86 -15.56
C VAL A 98 -3.21 -7.05 -15.95
N PRO A 99 -1.90 -6.83 -16.14
CA PRO A 99 -0.95 -7.91 -16.36
C PRO A 99 -0.89 -8.84 -15.15
N THR A 100 -0.63 -10.13 -15.39
CA THR A 100 -0.54 -11.15 -14.33
C THR A 100 0.43 -10.77 -13.21
N GLU A 101 1.56 -10.12 -13.53
CA GLU A 101 2.56 -9.72 -12.53
C GLU A 101 2.09 -8.59 -11.61
N PHE A 102 1.26 -7.67 -12.09
CA PHE A 102 0.60 -6.68 -11.23
C PHE A 102 -0.32 -7.38 -10.23
N ALA A 103 -1.15 -8.31 -10.71
CA ALA A 103 -2.10 -9.02 -9.85
C ALA A 103 -1.37 -9.80 -8.76
N LYS A 104 -0.30 -10.52 -9.12
CA LYS A 104 0.57 -11.22 -8.16
C LYS A 104 1.16 -10.28 -7.11
N ALA A 105 1.64 -9.10 -7.49
CA ALA A 105 2.20 -8.14 -6.55
C ALA A 105 1.12 -7.59 -5.60
N ALA A 106 -0.05 -7.24 -6.13
CA ALA A 106 -1.20 -6.80 -5.34
C ALA A 106 -1.63 -7.88 -4.33
N ASP A 107 -1.82 -9.13 -4.79
CA ASP A 107 -2.17 -10.28 -3.96
C ASP A 107 -1.13 -10.56 -2.88
N ALA A 108 0.16 -10.46 -3.21
CA ALA A 108 1.26 -10.64 -2.24
C ALA A 108 1.21 -9.57 -1.14
N SER A 109 0.90 -8.32 -1.48
CA SER A 109 0.77 -7.25 -0.49
C SER A 109 -0.45 -7.47 0.42
N PHE A 110 -1.61 -7.85 -0.16
CA PHE A 110 -2.82 -8.13 0.60
C PHE A 110 -2.64 -9.35 1.52
N SER A 111 -1.91 -10.37 1.05
CA SER A 111 -1.61 -11.59 1.80
C SER A 111 -0.86 -11.31 3.11
N VAL A 112 -0.08 -10.23 3.23
CA VAL A 112 0.58 -9.88 4.50
C VAL A 112 -0.45 -9.60 5.59
N LEU A 113 -1.50 -8.83 5.27
CA LEU A 113 -2.57 -8.51 6.21
C LEU A 113 -3.43 -9.75 6.51
N VAL A 114 -3.77 -10.52 5.47
CA VAL A 114 -4.53 -11.78 5.59
C VAL A 114 -3.81 -12.76 6.54
N ASN A 115 -2.52 -12.96 6.34
CA ASN A 115 -1.71 -13.87 7.17
C ASN A 115 -1.57 -13.37 8.61
N ALA A 116 -1.46 -12.05 8.81
CA ALA A 116 -1.40 -11.49 10.16
C ALA A 116 -2.71 -11.71 10.94
N VAL A 117 -3.86 -11.50 10.29
CA VAL A 117 -5.18 -11.78 10.90
C VAL A 117 -5.35 -13.28 11.16
N ALA A 118 -4.95 -14.14 10.22
CA ALA A 118 -4.98 -15.59 10.41
C ALA A 118 -4.10 -16.03 11.59
N ARG A 119 -2.89 -15.47 11.75
CA ARG A 119 -2.02 -15.79 12.89
C ARG A 119 -2.61 -15.30 14.21
N LEU A 120 -3.26 -14.14 14.22
CA LEU A 120 -3.92 -13.56 15.39
C LEU A 120 -5.17 -14.35 15.84
N ARG A 121 -5.98 -14.82 14.89
CA ARG A 121 -7.24 -15.52 15.17
C ARG A 121 -7.14 -17.05 15.18
N GLY A 122 -6.00 -17.59 14.72
CA GLY A 122 -5.75 -19.01 14.55
C GLY A 122 -5.81 -19.46 13.09
N ALA A 123 -5.05 -20.49 12.75
CA ALA A 123 -4.80 -20.94 11.37
C ALA A 123 -6.07 -21.25 10.55
N ASP A 124 -7.17 -21.59 11.22
CA ASP A 124 -8.44 -21.94 10.61
C ASP A 124 -9.41 -20.75 10.46
N ALA A 125 -9.03 -19.56 10.92
CA ALA A 125 -9.91 -18.38 10.91
C ALA A 125 -10.45 -18.05 9.52
N LEU A 126 -9.66 -18.28 8.47
CA LEU A 126 -10.04 -17.97 7.08
C LEU A 126 -10.89 -19.06 6.41
N LYS A 127 -11.24 -20.15 7.13
CA LYS A 127 -12.21 -21.15 6.67
C LYS A 127 -13.66 -20.67 6.80
N ALA A 128 -13.89 -19.65 7.62
CA ALA A 128 -15.21 -19.12 7.92
C ALA A 128 -15.33 -17.64 7.51
N GLU A 129 -16.56 -17.16 7.33
CA GLU A 129 -16.82 -15.78 6.90
C GLU A 129 -16.33 -14.76 7.94
N GLU A 130 -16.35 -15.12 9.22
CA GLU A 130 -15.91 -14.27 10.33
C GLU A 130 -14.45 -13.84 10.20
N GLY A 131 -13.54 -14.74 9.80
CA GLY A 131 -12.14 -14.38 9.58
C GLY A 131 -11.96 -13.41 8.40
N TRP A 132 -12.74 -13.57 7.34
CA TRP A 132 -12.72 -12.63 6.21
C TRP A 132 -13.34 -11.27 6.56
N ARG A 133 -14.33 -11.23 7.44
CA ARG A 133 -14.87 -9.97 8.00
C ARG A 133 -13.81 -9.25 8.83
N ASP A 134 -13.00 -9.97 9.61
CA ASP A 134 -11.87 -9.39 10.33
C ASP A 134 -10.80 -8.82 9.39
N VAL A 135 -10.42 -9.56 8.33
CA VAL A 135 -9.52 -9.04 7.28
C VAL A 135 -10.07 -7.76 6.66
N ALA A 136 -11.35 -7.75 6.29
CA ALA A 136 -12.01 -6.59 5.71
C ALA A 136 -12.02 -5.40 6.68
N ALA A 137 -12.36 -5.62 7.95
CA ALA A 137 -12.36 -4.57 8.97
C ALA A 137 -10.98 -3.95 9.17
N ALA A 138 -9.94 -4.78 9.27
CA ALA A 138 -8.55 -4.34 9.35
C ALA A 138 -8.15 -3.52 8.12
N TRP A 139 -8.44 -4.02 6.92
CA TRP A 139 -8.08 -3.33 5.68
C TRP A 139 -8.81 -2.00 5.54
N MET A 140 -10.12 -1.96 5.81
CA MET A 140 -10.92 -0.72 5.74
C MET A 140 -10.41 0.34 6.72
N MET A 141 -10.03 -0.05 7.95
CA MET A 141 -9.48 0.89 8.93
C MET A 141 -8.17 1.51 8.44
N LEU A 142 -7.22 0.69 8.00
CA LEU A 142 -5.89 1.13 7.57
C LEU A 142 -5.96 1.90 6.24
N HIS A 143 -6.74 1.41 5.29
CA HIS A 143 -6.91 2.04 3.99
C HIS A 143 -7.66 3.37 4.10
N GLY A 144 -8.72 3.43 4.93
CA GLY A 144 -9.45 4.65 5.24
C GLY A 144 -8.56 5.68 5.92
N TYR A 145 -7.75 5.28 6.91
CA TYR A 145 -6.75 6.14 7.51
C TYR A 145 -5.81 6.70 6.44
N ALA A 146 -5.22 5.85 5.59
CA ALA A 146 -4.25 6.26 4.58
C ALA A 146 -4.88 7.29 3.61
N HIS A 147 -6.09 7.04 3.13
CA HIS A 147 -6.81 7.98 2.25
C HIS A 147 -7.09 9.32 2.93
N LEU A 148 -7.56 9.31 4.18
CA LEU A 148 -7.83 10.53 4.94
C LEU A 148 -6.55 11.32 5.25
N ALA A 149 -5.46 10.62 5.57
CA ALA A 149 -4.14 11.19 5.79
C ALA A 149 -3.59 11.87 4.52
N ILE A 150 -3.60 11.16 3.39
CA ILE A 150 -3.16 11.68 2.09
C ILE A 150 -4.04 12.87 1.64
N GLY A 151 -5.34 12.81 1.90
CA GLY A 151 -6.30 13.89 1.62
C GLY A 151 -6.22 15.09 2.58
N GLY A 152 -5.26 15.11 3.52
CA GLY A 152 -5.07 16.20 4.48
C GLY A 152 -6.18 16.32 5.53
N LYS A 153 -7.02 15.29 5.70
CA LYS A 153 -8.16 15.30 6.64
C LYS A 153 -7.76 14.98 8.08
N LEU A 154 -6.54 14.45 8.27
CA LEU A 154 -5.99 14.08 9.57
C LEU A 154 -4.80 14.95 9.99
N GLY A 155 -4.78 16.23 9.60
CA GLY A 155 -3.64 17.13 9.86
C GLY A 155 -3.23 17.26 11.34
N TRP A 156 -4.19 17.09 12.26
CA TRP A 156 -3.92 17.06 13.70
C TRP A 156 -3.01 15.90 14.13
N LEU A 157 -3.01 14.81 13.35
CA LEU A 157 -2.18 13.62 13.57
C LEU A 157 -0.96 13.62 12.62
N THR A 158 -1.19 13.84 11.33
CA THR A 158 -0.13 13.76 10.30
C THR A 158 0.84 14.95 10.32
N GLY A 159 0.51 16.03 11.04
CA GLY A 159 1.44 17.12 11.32
C GLY A 159 2.52 16.78 12.35
N GLN A 160 2.43 15.62 13.01
CA GLN A 160 3.44 15.15 13.96
C GLN A 160 4.48 14.25 13.27
N PRO A 161 5.71 14.11 13.81
CA PRO A 161 6.65 13.09 13.37
C PRO A 161 6.02 11.69 13.40
N PHE A 162 6.37 10.82 12.44
CA PHE A 162 5.73 9.51 12.29
C PHE A 162 5.77 8.67 13.58
N ASP A 163 6.86 8.73 14.35
CA ASP A 163 6.99 8.04 15.63
C ASP A 163 5.91 8.42 16.66
N ARG A 164 5.41 9.65 16.61
CA ARG A 164 4.27 10.08 17.44
C ARG A 164 2.92 9.65 16.89
N GLN A 165 2.85 9.28 15.61
CA GLN A 165 1.65 8.71 15.00
C GLN A 165 1.55 7.19 15.28
N ARG A 166 2.68 6.48 15.42
CA ARG A 166 2.75 5.02 15.61
C ARG A 166 1.80 4.50 16.71
N PRO A 167 1.74 5.07 17.93
CA PRO A 167 0.84 4.56 18.96
C PRO A 167 -0.65 4.70 18.59
N VAL A 168 -1.01 5.77 17.89
CA VAL A 168 -2.39 6.00 17.42
C VAL A 168 -2.76 5.02 16.32
N ILE A 169 -1.85 4.79 15.36
CA ILE A 169 -2.03 3.79 14.29
C ILE A 169 -2.22 2.39 14.91
N ALA A 170 -1.39 2.05 15.90
CA ALA A 170 -1.48 0.78 16.60
C ALA A 170 -2.81 0.61 17.36
N ASP A 171 -3.28 1.65 18.06
CA ASP A 171 -4.59 1.65 18.72
C ASP A 171 -5.74 1.47 17.73
N LEU A 172 -5.71 2.18 16.59
CA LEU A 172 -6.73 2.03 15.54
C LEU A 172 -6.75 0.63 14.92
N ALA A 173 -5.58 0.04 14.68
CA ALA A 173 -5.48 -1.35 14.23
C ALA A 173 -6.13 -2.31 15.23
N ARG A 174 -5.80 -2.21 16.53
CA ARG A 174 -6.43 -3.02 17.58
C ARG A 174 -7.95 -2.86 17.62
N ARG A 175 -8.44 -1.62 17.55
CA ARG A 175 -9.88 -1.33 17.51
C ARG A 175 -10.59 -1.97 16.33
N ALA A 176 -9.94 -2.10 15.17
CA ALA A 176 -10.52 -2.75 14.01
C ALA A 176 -10.90 -4.21 14.29
N LEU A 177 -10.16 -4.88 15.18
CA LEU A 177 -10.36 -6.29 15.53
C LEU A 177 -10.84 -6.49 16.98
N ARG A 178 -11.18 -5.42 17.71
CA ARG A 178 -11.64 -5.48 19.10
C ARG A 178 -10.65 -6.22 20.03
N LEU A 179 -9.36 -5.93 19.86
CA LEU A 179 -8.27 -6.37 20.74
C LEU A 179 -8.14 -5.44 21.95
#